data_AF-A0A3D2KVN3-F1
#
_entry.id   AF-A0A3D2KVN3-F1
#
_cell.length_a   1.000
_cell.length_b   1.000
_cell.length_c   1.000
_cell.angle_alpha   90.00
_cell.angle_beta   90.00
_cell.angle_gamma   90.00
#
_symmetry.space_group_name_H-M   'P 1'
#
loop_
_entity.id
_entity.type
_entity.pdbx_description
1 polymer ?
#
loop_
_entity_poly.entity_id
_entity_poly.type
_entity_poly.pdbx_seq_one_letter_code
_entity_poly.pdbx_strand_id
1 'polypeptide(L)'
;MEIKKPVYLEENIQFFIKNSININAQENLGRTALFLAMACIPNDQSERRLNVIECLLTLGADWRIPTFTVLKGSKCEILIQETLTPSEYAKQNGMDDILELFEKYPMKD
;
A
#
# COMPACT_ATOMS: atom_id res chain seq x y z
N MET A 1 -14.69 -14.26 23.52
CA MET A 1 -13.48 -13.47 23.80
C MET A 1 -13.39 -12.44 22.70
N GLU A 2 -13.81 -11.20 22.96
CA GLU A 2 -13.67 -10.11 21.98
C GLU A 2 -12.19 -9.85 21.78
N ILE A 3 -11.68 -10.11 20.58
CA ILE A 3 -10.37 -9.65 20.17
C ILE A 3 -10.50 -8.13 20.08
N LYS A 4 -10.03 -7.40 21.10
CA LYS A 4 -9.90 -5.94 21.04
C LYS A 4 -9.04 -5.63 19.82
N LYS A 5 -9.61 -4.94 18.82
CA LYS A 5 -8.83 -4.33 17.73
C LYS A 5 -7.62 -3.62 18.35
N PRO A 6 -6.40 -3.79 17.82
CA PRO A 6 -5.23 -3.23 18.45
C PRO A 6 -5.34 -1.71 18.50
N VAL A 7 -5.49 -1.18 19.72
CA VAL A 7 -5.62 0.25 20.06
C VAL A 7 -4.51 1.10 19.41
N TYR A 8 -3.35 0.50 19.14
CA TYR A 8 -2.19 1.14 18.53
C TYR A 8 -2.40 1.67 17.11
N LEU A 9 -3.29 1.07 16.30
CA LEU A 9 -3.48 1.53 14.93
C LEU A 9 -4.20 2.88 14.90
N GLU A 10 -5.21 3.07 15.76
CA GLU A 10 -5.99 4.30 15.85
C GLU A 10 -5.17 5.48 16.37
N GLU A 11 -4.32 5.26 17.39
CA GLU A 11 -3.42 6.30 17.92
C GLU A 11 -2.38 6.74 16.89
N ASN A 12 -1.82 5.79 16.12
CA ASN A 12 -0.88 6.10 15.05
C ASN A 12 -1.55 6.86 13.90
N ILE A 13 -2.77 6.48 13.50
CA ILE A 13 -3.59 7.19 12.50
C ILE A 13 -3.83 8.64 12.95
N GLN A 14 -4.28 8.84 14.19
CA GLN A 14 -4.54 10.18 14.72
C GLN A 14 -3.26 11.02 14.78
N PHE A 15 -2.13 10.42 15.14
CA PHE A 15 -0.84 11.09 15.10
C PHE A 15 -0.47 11.53 13.68
N PHE A 16 -0.66 10.67 12.67
CA PHE A 16 -0.36 11.01 11.29
C PHE A 16 -1.26 12.13 10.73
N ILE A 17 -2.56 12.09 11.04
CA ILE A 17 -3.52 13.14 10.66
C ILE A 17 -3.11 14.48 11.31
N LYS A 18 -2.81 14.47 12.61
CA LYS A 18 -2.45 15.66 13.38
C LYS A 18 -1.19 16.35 12.86
N ASN A 19 -0.24 15.58 12.34
CA ASN A 19 1.03 16.11 11.83
C ASN A 19 1.00 16.44 10.33
N SER A 20 -0.19 16.41 9.68
CA SER A 20 -0.36 16.73 8.25
C SER A 20 0.65 16.01 7.34
N ILE A 21 0.90 14.73 7.63
CA ILE A 21 1.87 13.94 6.88
C ILE A 21 1.37 13.77 5.44
N ASN A 22 2.27 13.97 4.48
CA ASN A 22 2.01 13.60 3.10
C ASN A 22 2.01 12.06 2.97
N ILE A 23 0.82 11.45 3.07
CA ILE A 23 0.62 10.01 2.97
C ILE A 23 1.06 9.42 1.62
N ASN A 24 1.12 10.28 0.60
CA ASN A 24 1.50 9.97 -0.77
C ASN A 24 2.96 10.26 -1.08
N ALA A 25 3.77 10.60 -0.07
CA ALA A 25 5.19 10.79 -0.26
C ALA A 25 5.84 9.53 -0.85
N GLN A 26 6.68 9.73 -1.86
CA GLN A 26 7.47 8.68 -2.47
C GLN A 26 8.87 8.68 -1.88
N GLU A 27 9.39 7.51 -1.53
CA GLU A 27 10.82 7.37 -1.18
C GLU A 27 11.71 7.38 -2.44
N ASN A 28 13.02 7.21 -2.28
CA ASN A 28 14.01 7.41 -3.34
C ASN A 28 13.86 6.48 -4.56
N LEU A 29 13.13 5.36 -4.44
CA LEU A 29 12.73 4.50 -5.56
C LEU A 29 11.27 4.72 -5.98
N GLY A 30 10.67 5.88 -5.69
CA GLY A 30 9.33 6.23 -6.14
C GLY A 30 8.21 5.45 -5.45
N ARG A 31 8.47 4.69 -4.37
CA ARG A 31 7.45 3.88 -3.71
C ARG A 31 6.71 4.67 -2.64
N THR A 32 5.39 4.53 -2.60
CA THR A 32 4.54 5.07 -1.54
C THR A 32 4.45 4.11 -0.36
N ALA A 33 3.98 4.60 0.79
CA ALA A 33 3.69 3.75 1.94
C ALA A 33 2.69 2.63 1.59
N LEU A 34 1.71 2.92 0.74
CA LEU A 34 0.74 1.94 0.25
C LEU A 34 1.41 0.82 -0.55
N PHE A 35 2.26 1.17 -1.51
CA PHE A 35 2.98 0.17 -2.30
C PHE A 35 3.86 -0.73 -1.41
N LEU A 36 4.57 -0.14 -0.44
CA LEU A 36 5.41 -0.89 0.49
C LEU A 36 4.59 -1.87 1.35
N ALA A 37 3.39 -1.47 1.81
CA ALA A 37 2.51 -2.36 2.55
C ALA A 37 2.07 -3.58 1.71
N MET A 38 1.78 -3.37 0.43
CA MET A 38 1.39 -4.45 -0.50
C MET A 38 2.56 -5.39 -0.81
N ALA A 39 3.73 -4.85 -1.12
CA ALA A 39 4.86 -5.60 -1.62
C ALA A 39 5.72 -6.25 -0.51
N CYS A 40 5.74 -5.68 0.70
CA CYS A 40 6.64 -6.11 1.76
C CYS A 40 5.95 -6.90 2.88
N ILE A 41 4.62 -6.84 3.03
CA ILE A 41 3.90 -7.64 4.02
C ILE A 41 3.61 -9.03 3.43
N PRO A 42 4.18 -10.11 4.00
CA PRO A 42 4.01 -11.46 3.47
C PRO A 42 2.55 -11.93 3.42
N ASN A 43 2.24 -12.84 2.48
CA ASN A 43 0.89 -13.39 2.27
C ASN A 43 0.34 -14.17 3.47
N ASP A 44 1.20 -14.78 4.28
CA ASP A 44 0.80 -15.47 5.52
C ASP A 44 0.38 -14.50 6.64
N GLN A 45 0.53 -13.19 6.44
CA GLN A 45 0.05 -12.11 7.30
C GLN A 45 -1.06 -11.28 6.61
N SER A 46 -1.95 -11.94 5.87
CA SER A 46 -3.03 -11.29 5.09
C SER A 46 -3.87 -10.32 5.92
N GLU A 47 -4.32 -10.70 7.12
CA GLU A 47 -5.12 -9.81 7.99
C GLU A 47 -4.37 -8.53 8.36
N ARG A 48 -3.08 -8.66 8.72
CA ARG A 48 -2.25 -7.50 9.06
C ARG A 48 -2.04 -6.60 7.84
N ARG A 49 -1.82 -7.19 6.66
CA ARG A 49 -1.66 -6.44 5.41
C ARG A 49 -2.93 -5.65 5.10
N LEU A 50 -4.10 -6.29 5.15
CA LEU A 50 -5.38 -5.64 4.90
C LEU A 50 -5.64 -4.50 5.89
N ASN A 51 -5.38 -4.71 7.18
CA ASN A 51 -5.54 -3.65 8.20
C ASN A 51 -4.65 -2.43 7.94
N VAL A 52 -3.39 -2.64 7.53
CA VAL A 52 -2.48 -1.53 7.19
C VAL A 52 -2.93 -0.83 5.91
N ILE A 53 -3.33 -1.57 4.87
CA ILE A 53 -3.82 -1.00 3.62
C ILE A 53 -5.09 -0.18 3.84
N GLU A 54 -6.07 -0.72 4.57
CA GLU A 54 -7.31 -0.02 4.91
C GLU A 54 -7.06 1.26 5.71
N CYS A 55 -6.10 1.23 6.64
CA CYS A 55 -5.62 2.41 7.37
C CYS A 55 -5.06 3.48 6.42
N LEU A 56 -4.17 3.09 5.50
CA LEU A 56 -3.58 4.03 4.54
C LEU A 56 -4.62 4.62 3.59
N LEU A 57 -5.58 3.81 3.12
CA LEU A 57 -6.68 4.28 2.27
C LEU A 57 -7.62 5.24 3.02
N THR A 58 -7.93 4.95 4.28
CA THR A 58 -8.68 5.86 5.17
C THR A 58 -7.97 7.21 5.34
N LEU A 59 -6.64 7.21 5.35
CA LEU A 59 -5.79 8.40 5.39
C LEU A 59 -5.66 9.14 4.05
N GLY A 60 -6.25 8.61 2.97
CA GLY A 60 -6.20 9.22 1.63
C GLY A 60 -4.99 8.82 0.79
N ALA A 61 -4.40 7.65 1.05
CA ALA A 61 -3.35 7.11 0.18
C ALA A 61 -3.90 6.87 -1.24
N ASP A 62 -3.26 7.45 -2.25
CA ASP A 62 -3.67 7.33 -3.65
C ASP A 62 -3.02 6.10 -4.28
N TRP A 63 -3.87 5.11 -4.57
CA TRP A 63 -3.48 3.85 -5.20
C TRP A 63 -3.21 3.97 -6.70
N ARG A 64 -3.36 5.16 -7.29
CA ARG A 64 -3.07 5.48 -8.70
C ARG A 64 -1.69 6.07 -8.90
N ILE A 65 -0.94 6.36 -7.83
CA ILE A 65 0.42 6.89 -7.94
C ILE A 65 1.34 5.79 -8.48
N PRO A 66 1.96 5.96 -9.66
CA PRO A 66 2.90 4.99 -10.19
C PRO A 66 4.17 4.93 -9.33
N THR A 67 4.67 3.72 -9.10
CA THR A 67 5.88 3.47 -8.31
C THR A 67 6.88 2.66 -9.11
N PHE A 68 8.18 2.88 -8.93
CA PHE A 68 9.18 2.07 -9.61
C PHE A 68 9.26 0.69 -8.96
N THR A 69 9.08 -0.35 -9.77
CA THR A 69 9.20 -1.74 -9.34
C THR A 69 10.51 -2.31 -9.86
N VAL A 70 11.21 -3.10 -9.02
CA VAL A 70 12.36 -3.88 -9.46
C VAL A 70 11.86 -5.30 -9.70
N LEU A 71 11.71 -5.69 -10.97
CA LEU A 71 11.38 -7.07 -11.32
C LEU A 71 12.54 -7.98 -10.89
N LYS A 72 12.27 -8.83 -9.90
CA LYS A 72 13.22 -9.81 -9.36
C LYS A 72 13.30 -10.97 -10.35
N GLY A 73 14.07 -10.81 -11.44
CA GLY A 73 13.99 -11.79 -12.53
C GLY A 73 15.10 -11.84 -13.57
N SER A 74 16.17 -11.04 -13.53
CA SER A 74 17.20 -11.17 -14.56
C SER A 74 18.60 -10.96 -14.03
N LYS A 75 19.45 -11.94 -14.36
CA LYS A 75 20.88 -12.06 -14.03
C LYS A 75 21.76 -10.98 -14.68
N CYS A 76 21.16 -9.98 -15.32
CA CYS A 76 21.84 -8.91 -16.05
C CYS A 76 21.25 -7.56 -15.62
N GLU A 77 22.15 -6.64 -15.27
CA GLU A 77 21.91 -5.27 -14.81
C GLU A 77 21.31 -4.36 -15.90
N ILE A 78 20.08 -4.65 -16.30
CA ILE A 78 19.24 -3.64 -16.95
C ILE A 78 17.96 -3.60 -16.12
N LEU A 79 17.96 -2.69 -15.14
CA LEU A 79 16.75 -2.24 -14.47
C LEU A 79 15.81 -1.66 -15.53
N ILE A 80 14.94 -2.48 -16.10
CA ILE A 80 13.67 -1.95 -16.59
C ILE A 80 12.92 -1.51 -15.33
N GLN A 81 13.05 -0.24 -15.00
CA GLN A 81 12.19 0.43 -14.04
C GLN A 81 10.80 0.51 -14.66
N GLU A 82 10.02 -0.56 -14.52
CA GLU A 82 8.60 -0.48 -14.85
C GLU A 82 7.90 0.28 -13.73
N THR A 83 7.18 1.33 -14.12
CA THR A 83 6.29 2.04 -13.23
C THR A 83 4.97 1.28 -13.16
N LEU A 84 4.59 0.83 -11.97
CA LEU A 84 3.28 0.24 -11.72
C LEU A 84 2.57 1.04 -10.63
N THR A 85 1.29 1.32 -10.85
CA THR A 85 0.39 1.74 -9.79
C THR A 85 0.15 0.58 -8.82
N PRO A 86 -0.16 0.87 -7.53
CA PRO A 86 -0.67 -0.13 -6.60
C PRO A 86 -1.79 -1.01 -7.18
N SER A 87 -2.72 -0.45 -7.95
CA SER A 87 -3.81 -1.22 -8.60
C SER A 87 -3.31 -2.18 -9.67
N GLU A 88 -2.41 -1.74 -10.56
CA GLU A 88 -1.81 -2.61 -11.57
C GLU A 88 -0.98 -3.74 -10.94
N TYR A 89 -0.22 -3.43 -9.89
CA TYR A 89 0.55 -4.42 -9.14
C TYR A 89 -0.35 -5.47 -8.49
N ALA A 90 -1.45 -5.07 -7.84
CA ALA A 90 -2.43 -5.99 -7.27
C ALA A 90 -3.01 -6.93 -8.32
N LYS A 91 -3.40 -6.38 -9.49
CA LYS A 91 -3.95 -7.16 -10.61
C LYS A 91 -2.94 -8.17 -11.16
N GLN A 92 -1.68 -7.79 -11.35
CA GLN A 92 -0.63 -8.68 -11.84
C GLN A 92 -0.34 -9.86 -10.89
N ASN A 93 -0.54 -9.67 -9.59
CA ASN A 93 -0.23 -10.66 -8.56
C ASN A 93 -1.47 -11.39 -8.01
N GLY A 94 -2.66 -11.18 -8.59
CA GLY A 94 -3.91 -11.83 -8.14
C GLY A 94 -4.33 -11.46 -6.72
N MET A 95 -4.09 -10.20 -6.31
CA MET A 95 -4.46 -9.68 -4.98
C MET A 95 -5.89 -9.13 -4.98
N ASP A 96 -6.86 -10.01 -5.22
CA ASP A 96 -8.28 -9.65 -5.39
C ASP A 96 -8.87 -8.95 -4.15
N ASP A 97 -8.42 -9.34 -2.96
CA ASP A 97 -8.79 -8.73 -1.67
C ASP A 97 -8.41 -7.24 -1.58
N ILE A 98 -7.25 -6.88 -2.13
CA ILE A 98 -6.78 -5.49 -2.17
C ILE A 98 -7.53 -4.69 -3.25
N LEU A 99 -7.86 -5.32 -4.39
CA LEU A 99 -8.67 -4.68 -5.42
C LEU A 99 -10.07 -4.33 -4.91
N GLU A 100 -10.72 -5.24 -4.17
CA GLU A 100 -12.00 -4.98 -3.51
C GLU A 100 -11.89 -3.82 -2.51
N LEU A 101 -10.78 -3.72 -1.77
CA LEU A 101 -10.54 -2.57 -0.90
C LEU A 101 -10.41 -1.26 -1.68
N PHE A 102 -9.73 -1.23 -2.83
CA PHE A 102 -9.61 0.00 -3.62
C PHE A 102 -10.97 0.50 -4.13
N GLU A 103 -11.87 -0.40 -4.52
CA GLU A 103 -13.24 -0.04 -4.92
C GLU A 103 -14.05 0.60 -3.79
N LYS A 104 -13.77 0.20 -2.54
CA LYS A 104 -14.42 0.72 -1.34
C LYS A 104 -13.93 2.13 -0.95
N TYR A 105 -12.74 2.51 -1.40
CA TYR A 105 -12.11 3.80 -1.18
C TYR A 105 -11.79 4.49 -2.51
N PRO A 106 -12.82 4.87 -3.30
CA PRO A 106 -12.61 5.53 -4.59
C PRO A 106 -12.01 6.92 -4.38
N MET A 107 -11.00 7.24 -5.18
CA MET A 107 -10.39 8.57 -5.17
C MET A 107 -11.34 9.58 -5.82
N LYS A 108 -11.37 10.80 -5.31
CA LYS A 108 -12.03 11.92 -5.98
C LYS A 108 -11.10 12.41 -7.10
N ASP A 109 -11.66 12.61 -8.28
CA ASP A 109 -10.97 13.24 -9.42
C ASP A 109 -10.62 14.70 -9.16
#